data_AF-A0A532AUI6-F1
#
_entry.id   AF-A0A532AUI6-F1
#
_cell.length_a   1.000
_cell.length_b   1.000
_cell.length_c   1.000
_cell.angle_alpha   90.00
_cell.angle_beta   90.00
_cell.angle_gamma   90.00
#
_symmetry.space_group_name_H-M   'P 1'
#
loop_
_entity.id
_entity.type
_entity.pdbx_description
1 polymer ?
#
loop_
_entity_poly.entity_id
_entity_poly.type
_entity_poly.pdbx_seq_one_letter_code
_entity_poly.pdbx_strand_id
1 'polypeptide(L)'
;MKKTVMLGLAFWCIFTITGCHYYEEYRVLKSTADLQDERAELLKAYRLCLTKYQDEPPKAKEMCAPYTQSLREIEVRQQHGR
;
A
#
# COMPACT_ATOMS: atom_id res chain seq x y z
N MET A 1 -3.23 -46.87 19.72
CA MET A 1 -2.29 -46.44 18.64
C MET A 1 -2.95 -45.56 17.57
N LYS A 2 -4.13 -45.90 17.02
CA LYS A 2 -4.80 -45.11 15.97
C LYS A 2 -5.21 -43.67 16.37
N LYS A 3 -5.62 -43.46 17.63
CA LYS A 3 -6.06 -42.14 18.14
C LYS A 3 -4.93 -41.10 18.21
N THR A 4 -3.72 -41.53 18.55
CA THR A 4 -2.55 -40.65 18.72
C THR A 4 -2.03 -40.10 17.39
N VAL A 5 -2.10 -40.92 16.32
CA VAL A 5 -1.72 -40.51 14.96
C VAL A 5 -2.72 -39.50 14.39
N MET A 6 -4.02 -39.68 14.69
CA MET A 6 -5.07 -38.76 14.24
C MET A 6 -4.98 -37.37 14.91
N LEU A 7 -4.64 -37.33 16.20
CA LEU A 7 -4.36 -36.09 16.93
C LEU A 7 -3.12 -35.37 16.40
N GLY A 8 -2.05 -36.11 16.06
CA GLY A 8 -0.84 -35.53 15.47
C GLY A 8 -1.08 -34.90 14.08
N LEU A 9 -1.87 -35.56 13.23
CA LEU A 9 -2.27 -35.02 11.92
C LEU A 9 -3.16 -33.79 12.04
N ALA A 10 -4.13 -33.80 12.96
CA ALA A 10 -4.98 -32.65 13.21
C ALA A 10 -4.18 -31.43 13.69
N PHE A 11 -3.20 -31.65 14.58
CA PHE A 11 -2.33 -30.59 15.10
C PHE A 11 -1.41 -30.01 14.01
N TRP A 12 -0.87 -30.87 13.13
CA TRP A 12 -0.09 -30.42 11.96
C TRP A 12 -0.93 -29.53 11.03
N CYS A 13 -2.17 -29.92 10.73
CA CYS A 13 -3.05 -29.12 9.87
C CYS A 13 -3.34 -27.75 10.48
N ILE A 14 -3.56 -27.66 11.80
CA ILE A 14 -3.83 -26.38 12.48
C ILE A 14 -2.63 -25.43 12.37
N PHE A 15 -1.40 -25.92 12.52
CA PHE A 15 -0.18 -25.12 12.36
C PHE A 15 0.02 -24.61 10.93
N THR A 16 -0.35 -25.40 9.92
CA THR A 16 -0.22 -24.97 8.52
C THR A 16 -1.25 -23.90 8.13
N ILE A 17 -2.46 -23.94 8.71
CA ILE A 17 -3.53 -22.98 8.39
C ILE A 17 -3.24 -21.61 9.04
N THR A 18 -2.73 -21.58 10.26
CA THR A 18 -2.41 -20.32 10.97
C THR A 18 -1.29 -19.53 10.29
N GLY A 19 -0.31 -20.20 9.68
CA GLY A 19 0.77 -19.53 8.95
C GLY A 19 0.33 -18.81 7.68
N CYS A 20 -0.69 -19.30 6.97
CA CYS A 20 -1.19 -18.68 5.75
C CYS A 20 -1.93 -17.37 6.02
N HIS A 21 -2.82 -17.33 7.02
CA HIS A 21 -3.57 -16.13 7.37
C HIS A 21 -2.66 -14.97 7.80
N TYR A 22 -1.64 -15.25 8.61
CA TYR A 22 -0.68 -14.24 9.07
C TYR A 22 0.13 -13.64 7.90
N TYR A 23 0.54 -14.46 6.93
CA TYR A 23 1.32 -13.99 5.79
C TYR A 23 0.50 -13.11 4.84
N GLU A 24 -0.77 -13.43 4.61
CA GLU A 24 -1.68 -12.57 3.82
C GLU A 24 -1.92 -11.22 4.52
N GLU A 25 -2.24 -11.22 5.82
CA GLU A 25 -2.45 -9.98 6.58
C GLU A 25 -1.20 -9.09 6.57
N TYR A 26 -0.02 -9.66 6.79
CA TYR A 26 1.24 -8.91 6.74
C TYR A 26 1.51 -8.30 5.36
N ARG A 27 1.20 -9.03 4.27
CA ARG A 27 1.38 -8.50 2.91
C ARG A 27 0.44 -7.35 2.59
N VAL A 28 -0.81 -7.42 3.06
CA VAL A 28 -1.79 -6.34 2.92
C VAL A 28 -1.38 -5.12 3.75
N LEU A 29 -0.91 -5.32 4.99
CA LEU A 29 -0.42 -4.22 5.82
C LEU A 29 0.81 -3.55 5.21
N LYS A 30 1.75 -4.34 4.68
CA LYS A 30 2.95 -3.80 4.05
C LYS A 30 2.61 -3.04 2.76
N SER A 31 1.79 -3.61 1.88
CA SER A 31 1.42 -2.94 0.62
C SER A 31 0.66 -1.64 0.84
N THR A 32 -0.18 -1.58 1.88
CA THR A 32 -0.89 -0.35 2.24
C THR A 32 0.05 0.71 2.81
N ALA A 33 1.02 0.32 3.63
CA ALA A 33 2.07 1.22 4.13
C ALA A 33 2.93 1.78 2.98
N ASP A 34 3.40 0.92 2.07
CA ASP A 34 4.21 1.34 0.91
C ASP A 34 3.46 2.38 0.04
N LEU A 35 2.15 2.19 -0.18
CA LEU A 35 1.32 3.15 -0.92
C LEU A 35 1.10 4.47 -0.17
N GLN A 36 1.07 4.45 1.16
CA GLN A 36 0.95 5.66 1.96
C GLN A 36 2.24 6.48 1.94
N ASP A 37 3.39 5.82 2.00
CA ASP A 37 4.70 6.46 1.90
C ASP A 37 4.90 7.09 0.52
N GLU A 38 4.60 6.36 -0.55
CA GLU A 38 4.64 6.88 -1.93
C GLU A 38 3.77 8.13 -2.09
N ARG A 39 2.55 8.11 -1.53
CA ARG A 39 1.64 9.26 -1.54
C ARG A 39 2.19 10.45 -0.74
N ALA A 40 2.78 10.20 0.43
CA ALA A 40 3.32 11.25 1.28
C ALA A 40 4.50 11.97 0.62
N GLU A 41 5.41 11.22 0.01
CA GLU A 41 6.54 11.77 -0.75
C GLU A 41 6.06 12.61 -1.94
N LEU A 42 5.07 12.10 -2.68
CA LEU A 42 4.52 12.78 -3.85
C LEU A 42 3.79 14.09 -3.45
N LEU A 43 3.04 14.08 -2.34
CA LEU A 43 2.43 15.29 -1.78
C LEU A 43 3.47 16.33 -1.37
N LYS A 44 4.59 15.89 -0.78
CA LYS A 44 5.70 16.78 -0.42
C LYS A 44 6.31 17.43 -1.67
N ALA A 45 6.59 16.65 -2.71
CA ALA A 45 7.11 17.16 -3.97
C ALA A 45 6.13 18.13 -4.64
N TYR A 46 4.83 17.83 -4.62
CA TYR A 46 3.79 18.71 -5.14
C TYR A 46 3.77 20.07 -4.42
N ARG A 47 3.81 20.09 -3.09
CA ARG A 47 3.87 21.34 -2.31
C ARG A 47 5.12 22.16 -2.63
N LEU A 48 6.27 21.50 -2.79
CA LEU A 48 7.50 22.18 -3.20
C LEU A 48 7.37 22.79 -4.60
N CYS A 49 6.75 22.08 -5.55
CA CYS A 49 6.48 22.60 -6.88
C CYS A 49 5.57 23.84 -6.84
N LEU A 50 4.47 23.79 -6.07
CA LEU A 50 3.58 24.94 -5.91
C LEU A 50 4.28 26.13 -5.26
N THR A 51 5.13 25.88 -4.25
CA THR A 51 5.92 26.92 -3.59
C THR A 51 6.88 27.58 -4.58
N LYS A 52 7.53 26.79 -5.45
CA LYS A 52 8.46 27.30 -6.47
C LYS A 52 7.78 28.22 -7.49
N TYR A 53 6.53 27.94 -7.85
CA TYR A 53 5.78 28.71 -8.85
C TYR A 53 4.64 29.52 -8.24
N GLN A 54 4.72 29.88 -6.95
CA GLN A 54 3.59 30.53 -6.26
C GLN A 54 3.19 31.85 -6.96
N ASP A 55 4.18 32.58 -7.48
CA ASP A 55 3.99 33.88 -8.12
C ASP A 55 3.65 33.75 -9.62
N GLU A 56 3.67 32.52 -10.15
CA GLU A 56 3.38 32.21 -11.56
C GLU A 56 2.31 31.10 -11.68
N PRO A 57 1.03 31.37 -11.33
CA PRO A 57 -0.03 30.37 -11.31
C PRO A 57 -0.21 29.58 -12.63
N PRO A 58 -0.06 30.19 -13.84
CA PRO A 58 -0.11 29.43 -15.09
C PRO A 58 1.02 28.38 -15.19
N LYS A 59 2.25 28.73 -14.79
CA LYS A 59 3.38 27.79 -14.76
C LYS A 59 3.19 26.72 -13.69
N ALA A 60 2.67 27.08 -12.52
CA ALA A 60 2.35 26.10 -11.48
C ALA A 60 1.38 25.02 -12.00
N LYS A 61 0.35 25.44 -12.76
CA LYS A 61 -0.62 24.51 -13.35
C LYS A 61 0.02 23.55 -14.34
N GLU A 62 0.91 24.02 -15.21
CA GLU A 62 1.58 23.19 -16.20
C GLU A 62 2.66 22.30 -15.56
N MET A 63 3.55 22.90 -14.76
CA MET A 63 4.72 22.22 -14.21
C MET A 63 4.38 21.27 -13.06
N CYS A 64 3.32 21.55 -12.29
CA CYS A 64 2.91 20.71 -11.17
C CYS A 64 1.79 19.71 -11.53
N ALA A 65 1.24 19.76 -12.75
CA ALA A 65 0.22 18.82 -13.23
C ALA A 65 0.62 17.33 -13.12
N PRO A 66 1.87 16.92 -13.43
CA PRO A 66 2.26 15.50 -13.32
C PRO A 66 2.07 14.94 -11.91
N TYR A 67 2.34 15.73 -10.86
CA TYR A 67 2.13 15.28 -9.48
C TYR A 67 0.65 15.01 -9.18
N THR A 68 -0.25 15.86 -9.68
CA THR A 68 -1.69 15.63 -9.50
C THR A 68 -2.20 14.40 -10.25
N GLN A 69 -1.60 14.07 -11.40
CA GLN A 69 -1.89 12.84 -12.12
C GLN A 69 -1.42 11.61 -11.33
N SER A 70 -0.15 11.60 -10.89
CA SER A 70 0.40 10.48 -10.12
C SER A 70 -0.32 10.27 -8.78
N LEU A 71 -0.79 11.35 -8.12
CA LEU A 71 -1.61 11.23 -6.90
C LEU A 71 -2.93 10.50 -7.18
N ARG A 72 -3.57 10.79 -8.32
CA ARG A 72 -4.81 10.12 -8.74
C ARG A 72 -4.56 8.64 -9.04
N GLU A 73 -3.45 8.31 -9.69
CA GLU A 73 -3.09 6.93 -10.00
C GLU A 73 -2.86 6.09 -8.73
N ILE A 74 -2.22 6.67 -7.71
CA ILE A 74 -2.05 6.01 -6.39
C ILE A 74 -3.41 5.79 -5.71
N GLU A 75 -4.32 6.76 -5.76
CA GLU A 75 -5.68 6.61 -5.19
C GLU A 75 -6.48 5.51 -5.90
N VAL A 76 -6.38 5.39 -7.23
CA VAL A 76 -7.00 4.29 -7.98
C VAL A 76 -6.40 2.93 -7.62
N ARG A 77 -5.07 2.85 -7.44
CA ARG A 77 -4.38 1.63 -6.97
C ARG A 77 -4.83 1.21 -5.57
N GLN A 78 -5.01 2.17 -4.65
CA GLN A 78 -5.55 1.91 -3.32
C GLN A 78 -6.99 1.39 -3.35
N GLN A 79 -7.82 1.84 -4.30
CA GLN A 79 -9.19 1.36 -4.46
C GLN A 79 -9.26 -0.05 -5.06
N HIS A 80 -8.36 -0.39 -5.99
CA HIS A 80 -8.31 -1.73 -6.61
C HIS A 80 -7.62 -2.78 -5.75
N GLY A 81 -6.76 -2.37 -4.80
CA GLY A 81 -6.10 -3.27 -3.84
C GLY A 81 -6.93 -3.55 -2.58
N ARG A 82 -8.19 -3.10 -2.52
CA ARG A 82 -9.11 -3.29 -1.41
C ARG A 82 -10.22 -4.28 -1.76
#